data_AF-A0ABD3TYS3-F1
#
_entry.id   AF-A0ABD3TYS3-F1
#
_cell.length_a   1.000
_cell.length_b   1.000
_cell.length_c   1.000
_cell.angle_alpha   90.00
_cell.angle_beta   90.00
_cell.angle_gamma   90.00
#
_symmetry.space_group_name_H-M   'P 1'
#
loop_
_entity.id
_entity.type
_entity.pdbx_description
1 polymer ?
#
loop_
_entity_poly.entity_id
_entity_poly.type
_entity_poly.pdbx_seq_one_letter_code
_entity_poly.pdbx_strand_id
1 'polypeptide(L)'
;MITTALFSNGMVIGMITTALRSNGMVTGMITTALRSNGMVIGMITTALRSNGMVIGMITTSLLSNGMVIGMITTALRSNGMVIGMITTSLVSNEIVIGKITTSLLSKGMIIGVITTSLRSNGIVIGMITTSLLYHGIVIGMIATSLLYHGIVIGMITTSLLFNEIVIGKITTSLRSNGMVIGVITTSLRSNGIVIGMIATSLLYHGIVIGMITTSLLSNEIVIGMITTPLLSNMIVIRMRNHAILSNGIVIGM
;
A
#
# COMPACT_ATOMS: atom_id res chain seq x y z
N MET A 1 7.46 -24.37 36.34
CA MET A 1 7.67 -24.42 34.88
C MET A 1 7.05 -25.70 34.37
N ILE A 2 6.35 -25.68 33.23
CA ILE A 2 5.92 -26.88 32.51
C ILE A 2 6.84 -27.04 31.31
N THR A 3 7.64 -28.11 31.25
CA THR A 3 8.56 -28.33 30.12
C THR A 3 7.80 -28.67 28.85
N THR A 4 6.88 -29.64 28.91
CA THR A 4 5.99 -30.00 27.80
C THR A 4 4.54 -30.14 28.26
N ALA A 5 3.61 -29.64 27.44
CA ALA A 5 2.16 -29.73 27.68
C ALA A 5 1.47 -30.39 26.47
N LEU A 6 1.18 -31.70 26.59
CA LEU A 6 0.54 -32.52 25.56
C LEU A 6 -0.89 -32.89 25.98
N PHE A 7 -1.91 -32.23 25.40
CA PHE A 7 -3.31 -32.50 25.71
C PHE A 7 -4.24 -32.22 24.52
N SER A 8 -5.20 -33.12 24.26
CA SER A 8 -6.13 -32.99 23.13
C SER A 8 -7.21 -31.91 23.34
N ASN A 9 -7.81 -31.86 24.54
CA ASN A 9 -8.91 -30.93 24.89
C ASN A 9 -8.63 -30.15 26.21
N GLY A 10 -9.30 -29.03 26.45
CA GLY A 10 -9.20 -28.25 27.71
C GLY A 10 -8.15 -27.10 27.74
N MET A 11 -7.85 -26.59 28.93
CA MET A 11 -7.03 -25.39 29.18
C MET A 11 -5.73 -25.72 29.96
N VAL A 12 -4.63 -25.01 29.69
CA VAL A 12 -3.38 -25.04 30.48
C VAL A 12 -2.89 -23.61 30.71
N ILE A 13 -2.39 -23.32 31.91
CA ILE A 13 -1.94 -21.97 32.34
C ILE A 13 -0.51 -22.07 32.92
N GLY A 14 0.38 -21.13 32.58
CA GLY A 14 1.63 -20.92 33.32
C GLY A 14 2.85 -20.51 32.48
N MET A 15 4.04 -20.77 33.02
CA MET A 15 5.31 -20.73 32.28
C MET A 15 5.56 -22.09 31.62
N ILE A 16 5.54 -22.13 30.28
CA ILE A 16 5.49 -23.36 29.47
C ILE A 16 6.59 -23.31 28.40
N THR A 17 7.52 -24.27 28.38
CA THR A 17 8.54 -24.29 27.31
C THR A 17 7.92 -24.73 25.99
N THR A 18 7.15 -25.82 25.96
CA THR A 18 6.53 -26.32 24.72
C THR A 18 5.10 -26.81 24.91
N ALA A 19 4.15 -26.28 24.14
CA ALA A 19 2.76 -26.74 24.12
C ALA A 19 2.43 -27.43 22.78
N LEU A 20 2.21 -28.76 22.81
CA LEU A 20 1.84 -29.59 21.65
C LEU A 20 0.38 -30.02 21.77
N ARG A 21 -0.54 -29.38 21.03
CA ARG A 21 -1.98 -29.50 21.35
C ARG A 21 -2.96 -29.29 20.19
N SER A 22 -3.94 -30.19 20.07
CA SER A 22 -5.20 -29.94 19.33
C SER A 22 -6.20 -29.14 20.18
N ASN A 23 -7.35 -28.78 19.60
CA ASN A 23 -8.65 -28.44 20.22
C ASN A 23 -8.66 -27.86 21.66
N GLY A 24 -8.15 -26.65 21.89
CA GLY A 24 -8.27 -26.03 23.22
C GLY A 24 -7.51 -24.72 23.44
N MET A 25 -7.30 -24.35 24.71
CA MET A 25 -6.66 -23.09 25.12
C MET A 25 -5.33 -23.33 25.86
N VAL A 26 -4.36 -22.42 25.69
CA VAL A 26 -3.15 -22.32 26.52
C VAL A 26 -2.88 -20.85 26.81
N THR A 27 -2.55 -20.49 28.05
CA THR A 27 -2.29 -19.10 28.45
C THR A 27 -1.01 -18.95 29.28
N GLY A 28 -0.26 -17.86 29.10
CA GLY A 28 0.86 -17.48 29.98
C GLY A 28 2.13 -17.08 29.24
N MET A 29 3.29 -17.52 29.73
CA MET A 29 4.60 -17.31 29.09
C MET A 29 5.00 -18.61 28.39
N ILE A 30 5.19 -18.58 27.08
CA ILE A 30 5.23 -19.76 26.22
C ILE A 30 6.41 -19.65 25.24
N THR A 31 7.43 -20.50 25.36
CA THR A 31 8.52 -20.45 24.37
C THR A 31 8.03 -20.92 22.99
N THR A 32 7.36 -22.08 22.92
CA THR A 32 6.90 -22.63 21.64
C THR A 32 5.50 -23.25 21.75
N ALA A 33 4.56 -22.82 20.91
CA ALA A 33 3.24 -23.43 20.77
C ALA A 33 3.09 -24.08 19.38
N LEU A 34 3.03 -25.42 19.32
CA LEU A 34 2.76 -26.21 18.11
C LEU A 34 1.34 -26.79 18.19
N ARG A 35 0.41 -26.33 17.33
CA ARG A 35 -1.00 -26.67 17.51
C ARG A 35 -1.80 -26.85 16.22
N SER A 36 -2.96 -27.47 16.34
CA SER A 36 -4.09 -27.32 15.42
C SER A 36 -5.27 -26.67 16.17
N ASN A 37 -6.29 -26.17 15.46
CA ASN A 37 -7.64 -25.85 15.95
C ASN A 37 -7.74 -25.31 17.41
N GLY A 38 -7.76 -23.98 17.62
CA GLY A 38 -8.02 -23.40 18.96
C GLY A 38 -7.20 -22.16 19.28
N MET A 39 -6.95 -21.87 20.58
CA MET A 39 -6.45 -20.56 21.05
C MET A 39 -5.15 -20.65 21.88
N VAL A 40 -4.30 -19.63 21.79
CA VAL A 40 -3.10 -19.40 22.64
C VAL A 40 -3.06 -17.93 23.03
N ILE A 41 -2.79 -17.59 24.30
CA ILE A 41 -2.77 -16.20 24.80
C ILE A 41 -1.51 -15.94 25.65
N GLY A 42 -0.82 -14.82 25.45
CA GLY A 42 0.17 -14.29 26.39
C GLY A 42 1.49 -13.84 25.75
N MET A 43 2.60 -14.16 26.41
CA MET A 43 3.96 -13.85 25.92
C MET A 43 4.53 -15.08 25.23
N ILE A 44 4.77 -15.02 23.93
CA ILE A 44 4.96 -16.19 23.07
C ILE A 44 6.20 -15.99 22.19
N THR A 45 7.28 -16.74 22.38
CA THR A 45 8.44 -16.61 21.48
C THR A 45 8.09 -17.12 20.08
N THR A 46 7.47 -18.30 19.98
CA THR A 46 7.15 -18.93 18.71
C THR A 46 5.76 -19.59 18.72
N ALA A 47 4.88 -19.18 17.80
CA ALA A 47 3.59 -19.82 17.56
C ALA A 47 3.54 -20.47 16.17
N LEU A 48 3.46 -21.80 16.09
CA LEU A 48 3.21 -22.57 14.87
C LEU A 48 1.83 -23.21 14.97
N ARG A 49 0.88 -22.87 14.09
CA ARG A 49 -0.40 -23.61 14.03
C ARG A 49 -1.03 -23.74 12.65
N SER A 50 -2.05 -24.59 12.57
CA SER A 50 -3.11 -24.49 11.55
C SER A 50 -4.44 -24.12 12.22
N ASN A 51 -5.33 -23.43 11.48
CA ASN A 51 -6.74 -23.19 11.85
C ASN A 51 -6.94 -22.64 13.28
N GLY A 52 -6.13 -21.66 13.72
CA GLY A 52 -6.09 -21.27 15.13
C GLY A 52 -5.92 -19.77 15.38
N MET A 53 -6.29 -19.36 16.60
CA MET A 53 -6.13 -18.01 17.11
C MET A 53 -4.92 -17.91 18.04
N VAL A 54 -4.19 -16.79 17.99
CA VAL A 54 -3.07 -16.45 18.87
C VAL A 54 -3.18 -14.98 19.30
N ILE A 55 -3.06 -14.69 20.60
CA ILE A 55 -3.23 -13.35 21.16
C ILE A 55 -2.04 -12.99 22.06
N GLY A 56 -1.50 -11.77 21.95
CA GLY A 56 -0.58 -11.19 22.94
C GLY A 56 0.72 -10.61 22.37
N MET A 57 1.85 -10.85 23.05
CA MET A 57 3.19 -10.41 22.63
C MET A 57 3.93 -11.59 22.01
N ILE A 58 4.28 -11.51 20.72
CA ILE A 58 4.65 -12.66 19.90
C ILE A 58 5.91 -12.36 19.08
N THR A 59 7.02 -13.06 19.31
CA THR A 59 8.25 -12.81 18.52
C THR A 59 8.11 -13.37 17.10
N THR A 60 7.72 -14.64 16.96
CA THR A 60 7.56 -15.30 15.66
C THR A 60 6.24 -16.05 15.60
N SER A 61 5.51 -15.87 14.50
CA SER A 61 4.19 -16.47 14.33
C SER A 61 4.00 -17.02 12.92
N LEU A 62 3.84 -18.34 12.82
CA LEU A 62 3.51 -19.10 11.61
C LEU A 62 2.09 -19.66 11.73
N LEU A 63 1.17 -19.26 10.84
CA LEU A 63 -0.14 -19.92 10.69
C LEU A 63 -0.47 -20.16 9.22
N SER A 64 -1.15 -21.28 8.97
CA SER A 64 -2.11 -21.40 7.89
C SER A 64 -3.53 -21.21 8.44
N ASN A 65 -4.40 -20.53 7.69
CA ASN A 65 -5.84 -20.37 7.96
C ASN A 65 -6.19 -19.85 9.38
N GLY A 66 -5.40 -18.92 9.93
CA GLY A 66 -5.49 -18.55 11.36
C GLY A 66 -5.61 -17.05 11.63
N MET A 67 -5.89 -16.69 12.89
CA MET A 67 -5.97 -15.30 13.35
C MET A 67 -4.87 -14.97 14.37
N VAL A 68 -4.23 -13.81 14.26
CA VAL A 68 -3.30 -13.29 15.29
C VAL A 68 -3.68 -11.88 15.72
N ILE A 69 -3.64 -11.61 17.02
CA ILE A 69 -3.94 -10.29 17.60
C ILE A 69 -2.84 -9.87 18.59
N GLY A 70 -2.23 -8.70 18.43
CA GLY A 70 -1.37 -8.08 19.45
C GLY A 70 -0.08 -7.45 18.93
N MET A 71 1.02 -7.62 19.66
CA MET A 71 2.34 -7.10 19.29
C MET A 71 3.19 -8.25 18.71
N ILE A 72 3.65 -8.10 17.47
CA ILE A 72 4.18 -9.20 16.66
C ILE A 72 5.51 -8.78 16.03
N THR A 73 6.64 -9.38 16.37
CA THR A 73 7.90 -9.06 15.66
C THR A 73 7.87 -9.64 14.24
N THR A 74 7.43 -10.89 14.08
CA THR A 74 7.37 -11.55 12.76
C THR A 74 6.10 -12.38 12.56
N ALA A 75 5.40 -12.13 11.46
CA ALA A 75 4.31 -12.96 10.95
C ALA A 75 4.71 -13.58 9.60
N LEU A 76 4.67 -14.90 9.47
CA LEU A 76 4.80 -15.65 8.22
C LEU A 76 3.52 -16.46 8.00
N ARG A 77 2.76 -16.22 6.93
CA ARG A 77 1.39 -16.77 6.85
C ARG A 77 0.84 -17.13 5.47
N SER A 78 -0.25 -17.90 5.50
CA SER A 78 -1.19 -18.05 4.38
C SER A 78 -2.66 -18.14 4.85
N ASN A 79 -3.56 -17.51 4.10
CA ASN A 79 -5.03 -17.60 4.19
C ASN A 79 -5.68 -17.16 5.53
N GLY A 80 -5.04 -16.30 6.32
CA GLY A 80 -5.48 -15.85 7.64
C GLY A 80 -5.68 -14.33 7.79
N MET A 81 -5.78 -13.91 9.05
CA MET A 81 -5.94 -12.51 9.46
C MET A 81 -4.96 -12.14 10.58
N VAL A 82 -4.40 -10.94 10.54
CA VAL A 82 -3.49 -10.43 11.59
C VAL A 82 -3.89 -9.01 12.00
N ILE A 83 -3.90 -8.71 13.30
CA ILE A 83 -4.32 -7.42 13.86
C ILE A 83 -3.31 -6.95 14.91
N GLY A 84 -2.84 -5.70 14.84
CA GLY A 84 -2.12 -5.03 15.94
C GLY A 84 -0.86 -4.27 15.51
N MET A 85 0.24 -4.44 16.27
CA MET A 85 1.53 -3.80 15.97
C MET A 85 2.53 -4.83 15.49
N ILE A 86 3.10 -4.66 14.30
CA ILE A 86 3.81 -5.69 13.56
C ILE A 86 5.15 -5.15 13.04
N THR A 87 6.28 -5.75 13.38
CA THR A 87 7.56 -5.33 12.78
C THR A 87 7.69 -5.86 11.35
N THR A 88 7.47 -7.16 11.14
CA THR A 88 7.60 -7.80 9.81
C THR A 88 6.41 -8.72 9.51
N SER A 89 5.77 -8.52 8.36
CA SER A 89 4.58 -9.27 7.90
C SER A 89 4.80 -9.87 6.51
N LEU A 90 5.09 -11.16 6.42
CA LEU A 90 5.23 -11.94 5.19
C LEU A 90 3.99 -12.84 5.00
N VAL A 91 3.07 -12.47 4.11
CA VAL A 91 1.73 -13.07 4.10
C VAL A 91 1.19 -13.36 2.69
N SER A 92 0.29 -14.32 2.56
CA SER A 92 -0.34 -14.69 1.28
C SER A 92 -1.84 -14.98 1.42
N ASN A 93 -2.66 -14.42 0.54
CA ASN A 93 -4.13 -14.45 0.62
C ASN A 93 -4.70 -13.96 1.98
N GLU A 94 -4.10 -12.92 2.58
CA GLU A 94 -4.42 -12.49 3.96
C GLU A 94 -5.02 -11.08 4.08
N ILE A 95 -5.61 -10.80 5.26
CA ILE A 95 -5.97 -9.46 5.71
C ILE A 95 -5.11 -9.07 6.93
N VAL A 96 -4.35 -7.98 6.86
CA VAL A 96 -3.54 -7.48 7.99
C VAL A 96 -3.94 -6.07 8.38
N ILE A 97 -4.13 -5.82 9.68
CA ILE A 97 -4.68 -4.57 10.20
C ILE A 97 -3.77 -4.00 11.30
N GLY A 98 -3.43 -2.71 11.25
CA GLY A 98 -2.79 -1.97 12.34
C GLY A 98 -1.48 -1.26 11.98
N LYS A 99 -0.53 -1.19 12.90
CA LYS A 99 0.76 -0.49 12.72
C LYS A 99 1.83 -1.49 12.27
N ILE A 100 2.48 -1.26 11.13
CA ILE A 100 3.33 -2.24 10.46
C ILE A 100 4.63 -1.59 10.00
N THR A 101 5.80 -2.07 10.44
CA THR A 101 7.07 -1.52 9.93
C THR A 101 7.33 -2.01 8.52
N THR A 102 7.35 -3.33 8.29
CA THR A 102 7.59 -3.92 6.96
C THR A 102 6.52 -4.96 6.64
N SER A 103 5.95 -4.87 5.44
CA SER A 103 5.06 -5.91 4.90
C SER A 103 5.47 -6.34 3.50
N LEU A 104 5.42 -7.65 3.26
CA LEU A 104 5.62 -8.32 1.98
C LEU A 104 4.42 -9.26 1.75
N LEU A 105 3.68 -9.08 0.66
CA LEU A 105 2.44 -9.84 0.42
C LEU A 105 2.22 -10.22 -1.04
N SER A 106 1.72 -11.44 -1.24
CA SER A 106 1.19 -11.92 -2.52
C SER A 106 -0.28 -12.29 -2.35
N LYS A 107 -1.17 -11.52 -3.01
CA LYS A 107 -2.64 -11.58 -2.89
C LYS A 107 -3.19 -11.25 -1.49
N GLY A 108 -4.18 -10.37 -1.39
CA GLY A 108 -4.78 -9.96 -0.11
C GLY A 108 -4.66 -8.45 0.20
N MET A 109 -5.00 -8.06 1.43
CA MET A 109 -5.26 -6.67 1.85
C MET A 109 -4.48 -6.28 3.11
N ILE A 110 -4.03 -5.01 3.19
CA ILE A 110 -3.58 -4.40 4.45
C ILE A 110 -4.32 -3.09 4.74
N ILE A 111 -4.59 -2.81 6.02
CA ILE A 111 -5.23 -1.57 6.51
C ILE A 111 -4.43 -1.02 7.72
N GLY A 112 -3.97 0.23 7.70
CA GLY A 112 -3.44 0.91 8.89
C GLY A 112 -2.28 1.87 8.67
N VAL A 113 -1.22 1.77 9.48
CA VAL A 113 -0.07 2.69 9.49
C VAL A 113 1.21 1.91 9.16
N ILE A 114 1.81 2.15 8.00
CA ILE A 114 2.74 1.22 7.34
C ILE A 114 4.04 1.96 6.97
N THR A 115 5.20 1.55 7.48
CA THR A 115 6.46 2.17 7.00
C THR A 115 6.83 1.67 5.61
N THR A 116 6.79 0.35 5.37
CA THR A 116 7.17 -0.26 4.09
C THR A 116 6.16 -1.34 3.66
N SER A 117 5.74 -1.28 2.39
CA SER A 117 4.84 -2.23 1.74
C SER A 117 5.42 -2.70 0.40
N LEU A 118 5.82 -3.97 0.29
CA LEU A 118 6.17 -4.64 -0.98
C LEU A 118 5.06 -5.63 -1.37
N ARG A 119 4.51 -5.54 -2.60
CA ARG A 119 3.32 -6.33 -2.97
C ARG A 119 3.27 -6.86 -4.39
N SER A 120 2.64 -8.02 -4.50
CA SER A 120 2.08 -8.57 -5.74
C SER A 120 0.57 -8.82 -5.58
N ASN A 121 -0.24 -8.37 -6.53
CA ASN A 121 -1.69 -8.67 -6.62
C ASN A 121 -2.52 -8.29 -5.37
N GLY A 122 -2.23 -7.16 -4.71
CA GLY A 122 -2.77 -6.84 -3.37
C GLY A 122 -3.39 -5.44 -3.22
N ILE A 123 -4.08 -5.22 -2.10
CA ILE A 123 -4.69 -3.95 -1.70
C ILE A 123 -4.00 -3.41 -0.44
N VAL A 124 -3.80 -2.10 -0.33
CA VAL A 124 -3.26 -1.41 0.86
C VAL A 124 -4.07 -0.16 1.16
N ILE A 125 -4.39 0.10 2.43
CA ILE A 125 -5.21 1.23 2.87
C ILE A 125 -4.59 1.89 4.12
N GLY A 126 -4.47 3.22 4.15
CA GLY A 126 -4.16 4.00 5.36
C GLY A 126 -3.00 4.98 5.22
N MET A 127 -2.15 5.10 6.26
CA MET A 127 -0.96 5.95 6.25
C MET A 127 0.28 5.12 5.90
N ILE A 128 1.05 5.52 4.88
CA ILE A 128 2.09 4.69 4.26
C ILE A 128 3.35 5.53 4.02
N THR A 129 4.51 5.16 4.56
CA THR A 129 5.75 5.87 4.21
C THR A 129 6.25 5.44 2.84
N THR A 130 6.40 4.15 2.58
CA THR A 130 6.88 3.61 1.30
C THR A 130 6.01 2.45 0.81
N SER A 131 5.44 2.59 -0.38
CA SER A 131 4.78 1.49 -1.11
C SER A 131 5.56 1.13 -2.36
N LEU A 132 5.71 -0.17 -2.61
CA LEU A 132 6.23 -0.80 -3.82
C LEU A 132 5.24 -1.90 -4.23
N LEU A 133 4.51 -1.74 -5.33
CA LEU A 133 3.41 -2.64 -5.67
C LEU A 133 3.38 -3.02 -7.16
N TYR A 134 3.17 -4.31 -7.43
CA TYR A 134 3.02 -4.90 -8.76
C TYR A 134 1.64 -5.57 -8.88
N HIS A 135 0.77 -5.04 -9.73
CA HIS A 135 -0.68 -5.33 -9.80
C HIS A 135 -1.44 -5.12 -8.47
N GLY A 136 -2.38 -4.17 -8.45
CA GLY A 136 -3.28 -3.97 -7.30
C GLY A 136 -3.46 -2.51 -6.91
N ILE A 137 -3.88 -2.24 -5.66
CA ILE A 137 -4.48 -0.96 -5.25
C ILE A 137 -3.83 -0.43 -3.96
N VAL A 138 -3.54 0.88 -3.89
CA VAL A 138 -3.06 1.57 -2.69
C VAL A 138 -3.96 2.77 -2.38
N ILE A 139 -4.40 2.96 -1.14
CA ILE A 139 -5.36 4.00 -0.74
C ILE A 139 -4.88 4.73 0.52
N GLY A 140 -4.94 6.07 0.57
CA GLY A 140 -4.78 6.86 1.80
C GLY A 140 -3.71 7.95 1.71
N MET A 141 -2.89 8.11 2.76
CA MET A 141 -1.82 9.12 2.84
C MET A 141 -0.45 8.45 2.68
N ILE A 142 0.30 8.80 1.64
CA ILE A 142 1.44 8.03 1.13
C ILE A 142 2.66 8.94 0.96
N ALA A 143 3.80 8.70 1.61
CA ALA A 143 4.98 9.57 1.40
C ALA A 143 5.72 9.20 0.09
N THR A 144 5.86 7.92 -0.22
CA THR A 144 6.53 7.40 -1.42
C THR A 144 5.77 6.22 -2.00
N SER A 145 5.50 6.22 -3.31
CA SER A 145 4.72 5.19 -4.00
C SER A 145 5.37 4.78 -5.33
N LEU A 146 5.96 3.59 -5.40
CA LEU A 146 6.49 2.99 -6.64
C LEU A 146 5.52 1.89 -7.10
N LEU A 147 4.89 2.02 -8.27
CA LEU A 147 3.92 1.03 -8.75
C LEU A 147 4.10 0.61 -10.22
N TYR A 148 3.68 -0.63 -10.49
CA TYR A 148 3.62 -1.28 -11.78
C TYR A 148 2.26 -1.97 -11.99
N HIS A 149 1.50 -1.56 -13.02
CA HIS A 149 0.18 -2.08 -13.41
C HIS A 149 -0.93 -2.09 -12.32
N GLY A 150 -1.06 -1.02 -11.53
CA GLY A 150 -2.01 -0.86 -10.43
C GLY A 150 -2.83 0.44 -10.42
N ILE A 151 -3.34 0.74 -9.22
CA ILE A 151 -4.17 1.92 -8.90
C ILE A 151 -3.70 2.55 -7.57
N VAL A 152 -3.61 3.89 -7.48
CA VAL A 152 -3.41 4.61 -6.20
C VAL A 152 -4.54 5.60 -5.95
N ILE A 153 -4.98 5.79 -4.71
CA ILE A 153 -6.02 6.74 -4.33
C ILE A 153 -5.60 7.53 -3.07
N GLY A 154 -5.73 8.86 -3.03
CA GLY A 154 -5.57 9.68 -1.82
C GLY A 154 -4.50 10.77 -1.90
N MET A 155 -3.80 11.04 -0.80
CA MET A 155 -2.76 12.09 -0.71
C MET A 155 -1.37 11.48 -0.77
N ILE A 156 -0.57 11.83 -1.78
CA ILE A 156 0.74 11.20 -2.05
C ILE A 156 1.83 12.27 -2.07
N THR A 157 2.94 12.12 -1.34
CA THR A 157 4.03 13.11 -1.39
C THR A 157 4.94 12.87 -2.61
N THR A 158 5.31 11.62 -2.90
CA THR A 158 6.10 11.27 -4.09
C THR A 158 5.57 9.98 -4.73
N SER A 159 5.52 9.94 -6.06
CA SER A 159 5.07 8.75 -6.80
C SER A 159 5.91 8.47 -8.04
N LEU A 160 6.36 7.22 -8.23
CA LEU A 160 7.02 6.67 -9.41
C LEU A 160 6.12 5.59 -10.02
N LEU A 161 5.58 5.79 -11.22
CA LEU A 161 4.38 5.06 -11.65
C LEU A 161 4.48 4.52 -13.08
N PHE A 162 4.27 3.21 -13.25
CA PHE A 162 4.41 2.48 -14.52
C PHE A 162 3.11 1.75 -14.93
N ASN A 163 2.43 2.22 -15.98
CA ASN A 163 1.13 1.67 -16.43
C ASN A 163 -0.01 1.77 -15.37
N GLU A 164 -0.09 2.91 -14.66
CA GLU A 164 -0.91 3.10 -13.44
C GLU A 164 -2.18 3.96 -13.62
N ILE A 165 -3.19 3.79 -12.76
CA ILE A 165 -4.22 4.81 -12.50
C ILE A 165 -3.97 5.46 -11.13
N VAL A 166 -4.08 6.79 -10.99
CA VAL A 166 -3.98 7.46 -9.67
C VAL A 166 -5.10 8.47 -9.48
N ILE A 167 -5.67 8.58 -8.28
CA ILE A 167 -6.82 9.45 -7.97
C ILE A 167 -6.58 10.21 -6.65
N GLY A 168 -6.41 11.54 -6.67
CA GLY A 168 -6.31 12.33 -5.44
C GLY A 168 -5.36 13.52 -5.52
N LYS A 169 -4.56 13.78 -4.48
CA LYS A 169 -3.60 14.89 -4.40
C LYS A 169 -2.17 14.36 -4.33
N ILE A 170 -1.31 14.74 -5.26
CA ILE A 170 0.10 14.34 -5.32
C ILE A 170 0.99 15.57 -5.06
N THR A 171 2.11 15.45 -4.35
CA THR A 171 3.12 16.52 -4.28
C THR A 171 4.15 16.38 -5.40
N THR A 172 4.72 15.21 -5.66
CA THR A 172 5.59 14.96 -6.83
C THR A 172 5.22 13.67 -7.56
N SER A 173 5.18 13.68 -8.89
CA SER A 173 4.96 12.48 -9.70
C SER A 173 5.98 12.33 -10.83
N LEU A 174 6.74 11.25 -10.83
CA LEU A 174 7.48 10.73 -11.98
C LEU A 174 6.66 9.58 -12.59
N ARG A 175 6.39 9.59 -13.90
CA ARG A 175 5.50 8.59 -14.53
C ARG A 175 5.97 8.09 -15.88
N SER A 176 5.63 6.83 -16.17
CA SER A 176 5.70 6.18 -17.48
C SER A 176 4.37 5.43 -17.75
N ASN A 177 3.56 5.92 -18.69
CA ASN A 177 2.21 5.45 -19.03
C ASN A 177 1.15 5.58 -17.89
N GLY A 178 -0.11 5.79 -18.29
CA GLY A 178 -1.29 5.65 -17.43
C GLY A 178 -1.97 6.96 -17.00
N MET A 179 -2.98 6.88 -16.13
CA MET A 179 -3.90 7.96 -15.77
C MET A 179 -3.60 8.56 -14.38
N VAL A 180 -3.81 9.87 -14.22
CA VAL A 180 -4.05 10.55 -12.93
C VAL A 180 -5.46 11.16 -12.98
N ILE A 181 -6.11 11.36 -11.83
CA ILE A 181 -7.36 12.12 -11.64
C ILE A 181 -7.16 12.94 -10.35
N GLY A 182 -7.36 14.26 -10.38
CA GLY A 182 -7.10 15.13 -9.22
C GLY A 182 -5.78 15.92 -9.25
N VAL A 183 -5.38 16.46 -8.10
CA VAL A 183 -4.32 17.46 -7.91
C VAL A 183 -2.91 16.85 -7.95
N ILE A 184 -1.92 17.56 -8.49
CA ILE A 184 -0.49 17.27 -8.44
C ILE A 184 0.26 18.57 -8.10
N THR A 185 1.42 18.57 -7.42
CA THR A 185 2.20 19.81 -7.15
C THR A 185 3.47 19.91 -8.01
N THR A 186 4.07 18.79 -8.38
CA THR A 186 5.14 18.68 -9.38
C THR A 186 4.93 17.41 -10.22
N SER A 187 5.06 17.47 -11.54
CA SER A 187 4.97 16.28 -12.40
C SER A 187 6.04 16.25 -13.49
N LEU A 188 6.86 15.20 -13.51
CA LEU A 188 7.66 14.78 -14.67
C LEU A 188 6.94 13.58 -15.31
N ARG A 189 6.49 13.70 -16.57
CA ARG A 189 5.68 12.66 -17.21
C ARG A 189 6.20 12.20 -18.55
N SER A 190 6.35 10.88 -18.65
CA SER A 190 6.20 10.12 -19.89
C SER A 190 4.81 9.45 -19.92
N ASN A 191 4.02 9.81 -20.93
CA ASN A 191 2.86 9.12 -21.51
C ASN A 191 1.61 8.87 -20.64
N GLY A 192 0.42 8.94 -21.25
CA GLY A 192 -0.89 8.75 -20.60
C GLY A 192 -1.61 10.05 -20.17
N ILE A 193 -2.58 9.96 -19.25
CA ILE A 193 -3.66 10.94 -18.99
C ILE A 193 -3.55 11.63 -17.60
N VAL A 194 -3.99 12.89 -17.46
CA VAL A 194 -4.18 13.61 -16.17
C VAL A 194 -5.54 14.32 -16.15
N ILE A 195 -6.43 13.86 -15.27
CA ILE A 195 -7.79 14.38 -15.06
C ILE A 195 -7.89 15.16 -13.74
N GLY A 196 -7.00 16.14 -13.53
CA GLY A 196 -7.17 17.15 -12.47
C GLY A 196 -5.98 18.10 -12.35
N MET A 197 -6.01 18.95 -11.31
CA MET A 197 -5.05 20.03 -11.15
C MET A 197 -3.58 19.54 -11.15
N ILE A 198 -2.67 20.36 -11.63
CA ILE A 198 -1.23 20.24 -11.45
C ILE A 198 -0.78 21.64 -11.01
N ALA A 199 0.17 21.77 -10.09
CA ALA A 199 0.98 22.97 -10.06
C ALA A 199 2.11 22.76 -11.08
N THR A 200 3.33 22.49 -10.63
CA THR A 200 4.45 22.41 -11.55
C THR A 200 4.42 21.19 -12.46
N SER A 201 4.72 21.35 -13.76
CA SER A 201 4.60 20.26 -14.73
C SER A 201 5.67 20.34 -15.82
N LEU A 202 6.61 19.40 -15.82
CA LEU A 202 7.47 19.11 -16.96
C LEU A 202 6.83 17.93 -17.74
N LEU A 203 5.84 18.27 -18.56
CA LEU A 203 5.09 17.33 -19.40
C LEU A 203 5.77 17.17 -20.76
N TYR A 204 6.16 15.96 -21.15
CA TYR A 204 6.28 15.64 -22.58
C TYR A 204 5.59 14.35 -23.00
N HIS A 205 4.49 14.05 -22.32
CA HIS A 205 3.24 13.76 -23.03
C HIS A 205 2.14 14.55 -22.31
N GLY A 206 0.95 14.59 -22.91
CA GLY A 206 -0.28 15.07 -22.27
C GLY A 206 -0.74 14.17 -21.12
N ILE A 207 -2.01 13.80 -21.02
CA ILE A 207 -3.20 14.03 -21.85
C ILE A 207 -4.24 14.56 -20.85
N VAL A 208 -4.48 15.87 -20.88
CA VAL A 208 -4.80 16.65 -19.67
C VAL A 208 -6.34 16.88 -19.50
N ILE A 209 -6.79 18.01 -18.94
CA ILE A 209 -8.09 18.29 -18.27
C ILE A 209 -8.25 17.54 -16.93
N GLY A 210 -7.35 17.73 -15.96
CA GLY A 210 -6.23 18.68 -15.90
C GLY A 210 -6.56 20.00 -15.23
N MET A 211 -5.57 20.70 -14.64
CA MET A 211 -5.51 22.18 -14.51
C MET A 211 -4.15 22.69 -13.91
N ILE A 212 -3.25 23.33 -14.66
CA ILE A 212 -1.76 23.36 -14.43
C ILE A 212 -1.18 24.72 -13.84
N THR A 213 0.08 24.81 -13.28
CA THR A 213 1.03 25.99 -13.07
C THR A 213 2.36 25.68 -12.27
N THR A 214 3.67 25.58 -12.66
CA THR A 214 4.65 26.09 -13.68
C THR A 214 5.68 25.02 -14.16
N SER A 215 6.46 25.06 -15.26
CA SER A 215 6.47 25.88 -16.46
C SER A 215 6.31 24.98 -17.71
N LEU A 216 5.90 25.54 -18.85
CA LEU A 216 4.98 24.86 -19.77
C LEU A 216 5.65 24.11 -20.93
N LEU A 217 5.34 22.81 -21.05
CA LEU A 217 5.67 21.97 -22.19
C LEU A 217 4.43 21.23 -22.73
N SER A 218 4.42 21.08 -24.06
CA SER A 218 3.20 21.31 -24.83
C SER A 218 3.04 20.32 -25.96
N ASN A 219 2.69 19.09 -25.62
CA ASN A 219 1.95 18.20 -26.52
C ASN A 219 0.89 17.39 -25.73
N GLU A 220 -0.35 17.81 -25.93
CA GLU A 220 -1.64 17.14 -25.72
C GLU A 220 -2.29 17.15 -24.33
N ILE A 221 -3.61 16.89 -24.21
CA ILE A 221 -4.66 17.12 -25.21
C ILE A 221 -5.26 18.53 -25.09
N VAL A 222 -4.74 19.36 -24.16
CA VAL A 222 -5.21 20.63 -23.55
C VAL A 222 -6.69 21.11 -23.67
N ILE A 223 -7.62 20.22 -24.06
CA ILE A 223 -8.40 19.52 -23.02
C ILE A 223 -7.43 19.29 -21.84
N GLY A 224 -7.41 20.25 -20.91
CA GLY A 224 -6.14 20.71 -20.33
C GLY A 224 -6.15 21.57 -19.09
N MET A 225 -5.03 22.27 -18.89
CA MET A 225 -4.99 23.74 -18.71
C MET A 225 -3.52 24.19 -18.87
N ILE A 226 -3.12 25.28 -18.22
CA ILE A 226 -1.98 26.15 -18.56
C ILE A 226 -0.93 26.17 -17.44
N THR A 227 0.27 25.64 -17.66
CA THR A 227 1.41 25.82 -16.74
C THR A 227 1.92 27.28 -16.77
N THR A 228 2.56 27.84 -15.71
CA THR A 228 3.61 28.92 -15.71
C THR A 228 4.38 29.16 -17.03
N PRO A 229 3.86 29.84 -18.06
CA PRO A 229 4.08 29.37 -19.44
C PRO A 229 5.49 29.46 -20.08
N LEU A 230 5.71 29.00 -21.33
CA LEU A 230 5.49 29.84 -22.54
C LEU A 230 5.27 29.09 -23.87
N LEU A 231 5.41 27.76 -23.96
CA LEU A 231 5.22 27.03 -25.22
C LEU A 231 3.73 26.88 -25.55
N SER A 232 3.14 28.00 -25.94
CA SER A 232 1.77 28.35 -25.62
C SER A 232 0.78 27.20 -25.74
N ASN A 233 0.45 26.74 -24.54
CA ASN A 233 -0.73 26.00 -24.10
C ASN A 233 -1.59 25.52 -25.26
N MET A 234 -1.16 24.48 -25.96
CA MET A 234 -1.70 24.29 -27.30
C MET A 234 -3.14 23.70 -27.32
N ILE A 235 -4.05 23.84 -26.32
CA ILE A 235 -5.40 23.16 -26.19
C ILE A 235 -5.43 21.70 -26.71
N VAL A 236 -4.26 21.06 -26.62
CA VAL A 236 -3.51 20.19 -27.54
C VAL A 236 -3.83 20.41 -29.06
N ILE A 237 -5.06 20.79 -29.42
CA ILE A 237 -5.43 21.45 -30.68
C ILE A 237 -4.80 22.86 -30.88
N ARG A 238 -5.16 23.95 -30.16
CA ARG A 238 -4.41 25.26 -29.88
C ARG A 238 -5.42 26.27 -29.26
N MET A 239 -5.17 27.38 -28.53
CA MET A 239 -4.01 27.84 -27.73
C MET A 239 -4.40 28.46 -26.32
N ARG A 240 -4.37 29.76 -25.99
CA ARG A 240 -3.18 30.56 -25.66
C ARG A 240 -3.08 30.99 -24.16
N ASN A 241 -2.07 30.55 -23.41
CA ASN A 241 -1.32 31.38 -22.43
C ASN A 241 0.02 30.70 -22.12
N HIS A 242 1.15 31.37 -21.97
CA HIS A 242 1.56 32.67 -22.46
C HIS A 242 1.89 32.38 -23.94
N ALA A 243 1.25 33.04 -24.90
CA ALA A 243 1.17 34.50 -24.95
C ALA A 243 2.56 35.09 -24.62
N ILE A 244 3.60 34.69 -25.36
CA ILE A 244 3.68 35.23 -26.72
C ILE A 244 3.73 34.22 -27.87
N LEU A 245 3.76 32.90 -27.63
CA LEU A 245 3.25 31.97 -28.67
C LEU A 245 1.71 32.11 -28.73
N SER A 246 1.16 32.19 -29.94
CA SER A 246 -0.05 32.97 -30.23
C SER A 246 -0.95 32.29 -31.26
N ASN A 247 -2.28 32.44 -31.12
CA ASN A 247 -3.30 31.61 -31.78
C ASN A 247 -2.95 31.32 -33.25
N GLY A 248 -2.68 30.07 -33.64
CA GLY A 248 -3.77 29.17 -33.98
C GLY A 248 -4.68 28.76 -32.82
N ILE A 249 -5.89 28.35 -33.14
CA ILE A 249 -6.49 27.18 -32.50
C ILE A 249 -6.13 25.96 -33.37
N VAL A 250 -6.64 24.76 -33.06
CA VAL A 250 -6.98 23.76 -34.10
C VAL A 250 -8.46 23.35 -33.97
N ILE A 251 -9.37 24.36 -34.00
CA ILE A 251 -10.75 24.31 -34.56
C ILE A 251 -10.95 25.36 -35.69
N GLY A 252 -11.45 26.60 -35.59
CA GLY A 252 -11.93 27.50 -34.52
C GLY A 252 -11.32 28.92 -34.65
N MET A 253 -10.98 29.59 -33.53
CA MET A 253 -10.17 30.84 -33.49
C MET A 253 -9.29 30.94 -32.23
#